data_AF-P80586-F1
#
_entry.id   AF-P80586-F1
#
_cell.length_a   1.000
_cell.length_b   1.000
_cell.length_c   1.000
_cell.angle_alpha   90.00
_cell.angle_beta   90.00
_cell.angle_gamma   90.00
#
_symmetry.space_group_name_H-M   'P 1'
#
loop_
_entity.id
_entity.type
_entity.pdbx_description
1 polymer ?
#
loop_
_entity_poly.entity_id
_entity_poly.type
_entity_poly.pdbx_seq_one_letter_code
_entity_poly.pdbx_strand_id
1 'polypeptide(L)' 'MTNGKIWLVVKPTVGLPIGMLFAALLAVLIHGLLFVDGRLKSWWSEFPVAKPAVVSVQAAPAPVAAEVK' A
#
# COMPACT_ATOMS: atom_id res chain seq x y z
N MET A 1 12.36 -4.49 29.86
CA MET A 1 11.97 -5.79 29.29
C MET A 1 12.04 -6.84 30.39
N THR A 2 10.92 -7.24 30.99
CA THR A 2 10.87 -8.12 32.18
C THR A 2 10.65 -9.61 31.85
N ASN A 3 10.24 -9.93 30.62
CA ASN A 3 9.78 -11.27 30.23
C ASN A 3 10.83 -12.13 29.51
N GLY A 4 12.12 -11.83 29.63
CA GLY A 4 13.19 -12.56 28.93
C GLY A 4 13.28 -14.05 29.29
N LYS A 5 12.70 -14.46 30.42
CA LYS A 5 12.63 -15.86 30.89
C LYS A 5 11.47 -16.66 30.29
N ILE A 6 10.67 -16.09 29.38
CA ILE A 6 9.55 -16.79 28.74
C ILE A 6 9.98 -18.07 28.00
N TRP A 7 11.23 -18.10 27.52
CA TRP A 7 11.79 -19.27 26.84
C TRP A 7 12.04 -20.48 27.75
N LEU A 8 11.90 -20.33 29.08
CA LEU A 8 11.91 -21.45 30.03
C LEU A 8 10.61 -22.27 29.99
N VAL A 9 9.51 -21.67 29.50
CA VAL A 9 8.20 -22.31 29.41
C VAL A 9 7.73 -22.52 27.97
N VAL A 10 8.26 -21.75 27.01
CA VAL A 10 7.94 -21.87 25.58
C VAL A 10 9.22 -22.16 24.78
N LYS A 11 9.21 -23.21 23.95
CA LYS A 11 10.33 -23.51 23.04
C LYS A 11 10.48 -22.40 22.00
N PRO A 12 11.64 -21.73 21.88
CA PRO A 12 11.84 -20.61 20.95
C PRO A 12 11.56 -20.94 19.49
N THR A 13 11.93 -22.14 19.05
CA THR A 13 11.72 -22.63 17.69
C THR A 13 10.25 -22.80 17.30
N VAL A 14 9.33 -22.80 18.27
CA VAL A 14 7.88 -22.89 18.04
C VAL A 14 7.20 -21.57 18.38
N GLY A 15 7.51 -21.00 19.53
CA GLY A 15 6.89 -19.76 20.01
C GLY A 15 7.21 -18.55 19.13
N LEU A 16 8.45 -18.44 18.62
CA LEU A 16 8.84 -17.32 17.79
C LEU A 16 8.14 -17.33 16.41
N PRO A 17 8.12 -18.44 15.64
CA PRO A 17 7.35 -18.48 14.40
C PRO A 17 5.86 -18.22 14.59
N ILE A 18 5.26 -18.75 15.67
CA ILE A 18 3.85 -18.48 15.99
C ILE A 18 3.64 -16.99 16.28
N GLY A 19 4.48 -16.39 17.12
CA GLY A 19 4.41 -14.96 17.42
C GLY A 19 4.53 -14.08 16.17
N MET A 20 5.46 -14.42 15.27
CA MET A 20 5.60 -13.71 14.00
C MET A 20 4.39 -13.91 13.07
N LEU A 21 3.82 -15.11 13.02
CA LEU A 21 2.61 -15.38 12.26
C LEU A 21 1.43 -14.53 12.75
N PHE A 22 1.21 -14.47 14.06
CA PHE A 22 0.16 -13.62 14.63
C PHE A 22 0.39 -12.14 14.33
N ALA A 23 1.63 -11.65 14.43
CA ALA A 23 1.96 -10.28 14.08
C ALA A 23 1.69 -9.98 12.60
N ALA A 24 2.04 -10.91 11.70
CA ALA A 24 1.78 -10.79 10.27
C ALA A 24 0.27 -10.79 9.96
N LEU A 25 -0.51 -11.68 10.59
CA LEU A 25 -1.96 -11.73 10.43
C LEU A 25 -2.63 -10.44 10.94
N LEU A 26 -2.19 -9.91 12.08
CA LEU A 26 -2.66 -8.61 12.59
C LEU A 26 -2.31 -7.47 11.64
N ALA A 27 -1.10 -7.46 11.08
CA ALA A 27 -0.72 -6.46 10.09
C ALA A 27 -1.63 -6.52 8.86
N VAL A 28 -1.88 -7.71 8.30
CA VAL A 28 -2.79 -7.88 7.16
C VAL A 28 -4.21 -7.44 7.50
N LEU A 29 -4.71 -7.79 8.69
CA LEU A 29 -6.04 -7.40 9.15
C LEU A 29 -6.18 -5.87 9.23
N ILE A 30 -5.22 -5.19 9.88
CA ILE A 30 -5.23 -3.72 10.01
C ILE A 30 -5.18 -3.05 8.63
N HIS A 31 -4.31 -3.50 7.73
CA HIS A 31 -4.25 -2.96 6.37
C HIS A 31 -5.54 -3.23 5.59
N GLY A 32 -6.16 -4.40 5.77
CA GLY A 32 -7.46 -4.74 5.18
C GLY A 32 -8.57 -3.81 5.64
N LEU A 33 -8.65 -3.53 6.96
CA LEU A 33 -9.61 -2.58 7.53
C LEU A 33 -9.38 -1.16 6.97
N LEU A 34 -8.13 -0.69 6.95
CA LEU A 34 -7.79 0.61 6.37
C LEU A 34 -8.11 0.71 4.88
N PHE A 35 -8.03 -0.42 4.15
CA PHE A 35 -8.41 -0.47 2.74
C PHE A 35 -9.92 -0.41 2.53
N VAL A 36 -10.70 -1.10 3.36
CA VAL A 36 -12.17 -1.08 3.33
C VAL A 36 -12.70 0.31 3.69
N ASP A 37 -12.12 0.95 4.71
CA ASP A 37 -12.45 2.33 5.11
C ASP A 37 -11.93 3.39 4.12
N GLY A 38 -11.23 2.98 3.05
CA GLY A 38 -10.68 3.86 2.02
C GLY A 38 -9.43 4.66 2.43
N ARG A 39 -9.06 4.65 3.73
CA ARG A 39 -7.89 5.37 4.27
C ARG A 39 -6.58 4.93 3.60
N LEU A 40 -6.42 3.62 3.37
CA LEU A 40 -5.22 3.10 2.70
C LEU A 40 -5.15 3.57 1.25
N LYS A 41 -6.29 3.65 0.54
CA LYS A 41 -6.36 4.15 -0.84
C LYS A 41 -6.04 5.64 -0.91
N SER A 42 -6.60 6.43 0.01
CA SER A 42 -6.33 7.87 0.13
C SER A 42 -4.84 8.11 0.36
N TRP A 43 -4.27 7.45 1.36
CA TRP A 43 -2.84 7.53 1.66
C TRP A 43 -1.97 7.08 0.47
N TRP A 44 -2.35 5.99 -0.22
CA TRP A 44 -1.61 5.51 -1.38
C TRP A 44 -1.60 6.52 -2.53
N SER A 45 -2.72 7.22 -2.79
CA SER A 45 -2.83 8.20 -3.88
C SER A 45 -1.91 9.43 -3.75
N GLU A 46 -1.39 9.70 -2.56
CA GLU A 46 -0.45 10.79 -2.32
C GLU A 46 0.96 10.49 -2.85
N PHE A 47 1.31 9.19 -3.00
CA PHE A 47 2.62 8.80 -3.48
C PHE A 47 2.78 9.09 -4.97
N PRO A 48 3.92 9.69 -5.40
CA PRO A 48 4.19 9.98 -6.81
C PRO A 48 4.04 8.77 -7.73
N VAL A 49 4.34 7.56 -7.23
CA VAL A 49 4.24 6.30 -8.00
C VAL A 49 2.80 5.83 -8.17
N ALA A 50 1.89 6.23 -7.29
CA ALA A 50 0.48 5.88 -7.35
C ALA A 50 -0.33 6.85 -8.24
N LYS A 51 0.21 8.03 -8.53
CA LYS A 51 -0.40 8.95 -9.49
C LYS A 51 -0.33 8.29 -10.87
N PRO A 52 -1.46 8.08 -11.56
CA PRO A 52 -1.43 7.52 -12.89
C PRO A 52 -0.49 8.36 -13.75
N ALA A 53 0.42 7.69 -14.46
CA ALA A 53 1.29 8.36 -15.41
C ALA A 53 0.41 9.18 -16.33
N VAL A 54 0.54 10.50 -16.27
CA VAL A 54 -0.17 11.40 -17.17
C VAL A 54 0.34 11.05 -18.56
N VAL A 55 -0.41 10.24 -19.30
CA VAL A 55 -0.26 10.15 -20.74
C VAL A 55 -0.68 11.51 -21.24
N SER A 56 0.30 12.39 -21.46
CA SER A 56 0.08 13.63 -22.16
C SER A 56 -0.37 13.26 -23.57
N VAL A 57 -1.69 13.25 -23.80
CA VAL A 57 -2.21 13.27 -25.15
C VAL A 57 -1.77 14.61 -25.73
N GLN A 58 -0.75 14.58 -26.59
CA GLN A 58 -0.40 15.73 -27.39
C GLN A 58 -1.65 16.10 -28.19
N ALA A 59 -2.24 17.27 -27.89
CA ALA A 59 -3.35 17.79 -28.67
C ALA A 59 -2.89 17.87 -30.13
N ALA A 60 -3.64 17.22 -31.03
CA ALA A 60 -3.38 17.35 -32.45
C ALA A 60 -3.49 18.84 -32.83
N PRO A 61 -2.58 19.38 -33.66
CA PRO A 61 -2.69 20.76 -34.11
C PRO A 61 -4.03 20.96 -34.82
N ALA A 62 -4.72 22.05 -34.47
CA ALA A 62 -6.00 22.40 -35.07
C ALA A 62 -5.83 22.55 -36.59
N PRO A 63 -6.78 22.05 -37.41
CA PRO A 63 -6.73 22.25 -38.84
C PRO A 63 -6.86 23.75 -39.12
N VAL A 64 -5.85 24.33 -39.76
CA VAL A 64 -5.93 25.69 -40.29
C VAL A 64 -6.94 25.63 -41.43
N ALA A 65 -8.13 26.21 -41.21
CA ALA A 65 -9.08 26.43 -42.29
C ALA A 65 -8.42 27.33 -43.33
N ALA A 66 -8.19 26.79 -44.53
CA ALA A 66 -7.71 27.57 -45.65
C ALA A 66 -8.75 28.65 -45.97
N GLU A 67 -8.37 29.92 -45.82
CA GLU A 67 -9.11 31.06 -46.33
C GLU A 67 -9.22 30.92 -47.85
N VAL A 68 -10.43 30.63 -48.34
CA VAL A 68 -10.76 30.73 -49.76
C VAL A 68 -11.08 32.19 -50.05
N LYS A 69 -10.25 32.82 -50.87
CA LYS A 69 -10.58 34.05 -51.59
C LYS A 69 -11.35 33.72 -52.86
#